data_AF-A0A7V9PU05-F1
#
_entry.id   AF-A0A7V9PU05-F1
#
_cell.length_a   1.000
_cell.length_b   1.000
_cell.length_c   1.000
_cell.angle_alpha   90.00
_cell.angle_beta   90.00
_cell.angle_gamma   90.00
#
_symmetry.space_group_name_H-M   'P 1'
#
loop_
_entity.id
_entity.type
_entity.pdbx_description
1 polymer ?
#
loop_
_entity_poly.entity_id
_entity_poly.type
_entity_poly.pdbx_seq_one_letter_code
_entity_poly.pdbx_strand_id
1 'polypeptide(L)'
;NSFFAKWVQSYRDLPLLVNNWSNVVRWELRPRIFLRTTEFLWQEGHTCHATEADASAYARRILHEVYADFMESVLAIPVLRGRKTRRERFAGAVNTLTCEAMMRDGKALQMGTSHELGQNFAKSFGVQFTSAEGRLEYVWQTSWGASTRMVGGLIMCHGDDAGLRIPPRLAPVQIVVMVVKDGPGVTEAAAQLVSDLTAAGLRCDIDARTDTPFGRRAIDRELKGVPVRVEVGPRELAEGNATLVRRIPGIRGAVALTALVSAATQALGEDQDALYAEALTRREGATADVQTIAEALQATATGWARIDWAVLGAEGEAALAEQAVSVRCLLSADGGVPKSEDEPGLVAVLGRSY
;
A
#
# COMPACT_ATOMS: atom_id res chain seq x y z
N ASN A 1 -22.09 -11.25 10.20
CA ASN A 1 -23.48 -11.17 9.74
C ASN A 1 -24.51 -11.84 10.67
N SER A 2 -24.46 -13.14 10.96
CA SER A 2 -25.45 -13.78 11.86
C SER A 2 -25.55 -13.14 13.26
N PHE A 3 -24.42 -12.68 13.81
CA PHE A 3 -24.40 -11.93 15.06
C PHE A 3 -24.97 -10.50 14.93
N PHE A 4 -24.83 -9.86 13.78
CA PHE A 4 -25.37 -8.51 13.56
C PHE A 4 -26.89 -8.48 13.66
N ALA A 5 -27.58 -9.54 13.19
CA ALA A 5 -29.02 -9.69 13.36
C ALA A 5 -29.48 -9.76 14.83
N LYS A 6 -28.57 -10.12 15.76
CA LYS A 6 -28.83 -10.13 17.20
C LYS A 6 -28.43 -8.82 17.88
N TRP A 7 -27.42 -8.15 17.37
CA TRP A 7 -26.86 -6.92 17.97
C TRP A 7 -27.62 -5.67 17.54
N VAL A 8 -28.07 -5.62 16.29
CA VAL A 8 -28.81 -4.48 15.74
C VAL A 8 -30.30 -4.74 15.90
N GLN A 9 -31.01 -3.88 16.63
CA GLN A 9 -32.45 -3.96 16.85
C GLN A 9 -33.16 -2.62 16.57
N SER A 10 -32.48 -1.49 16.79
CA SER A 10 -32.99 -0.13 16.65
C SER A 10 -32.02 0.75 15.87
N TYR A 11 -32.51 1.86 15.31
CA TYR A 11 -31.68 2.91 14.70
C TYR A 11 -30.61 3.46 15.66
N ARG A 12 -30.79 3.30 16.98
CA ARG A 12 -29.81 3.69 18.01
C ARG A 12 -28.57 2.80 18.05
N ASP A 13 -28.63 1.60 17.48
CA ASP A 13 -27.51 0.67 17.40
C ASP A 13 -26.62 0.93 16.17
N LEU A 14 -26.98 1.94 15.36
CA LEU A 14 -26.34 2.29 14.10
C LEU A 14 -25.65 3.67 14.18
N PRO A 15 -24.50 3.86 13.50
CA PRO A 15 -23.79 2.85 12.73
C PRO A 15 -23.04 1.85 13.62
N LEU A 16 -23.11 0.56 13.27
CA LEU A 16 -22.28 -0.47 13.88
C LEU A 16 -21.01 -0.61 13.04
N LEU A 17 -19.84 -0.36 13.64
CA LEU A 17 -18.55 -0.36 12.97
C LEU A 17 -17.62 -1.41 13.61
N VAL A 18 -17.35 -2.51 12.91
CA VAL A 18 -16.52 -3.60 13.42
C VAL A 18 -15.29 -3.80 12.54
N ASN A 19 -14.15 -4.00 13.17
CA ASN A 19 -12.88 -4.33 12.54
C ASN A 19 -12.28 -5.57 13.21
N ASN A 20 -11.70 -6.47 12.42
CA ASN A 20 -11.02 -7.66 12.90
C ASN A 20 -9.64 -7.82 12.24
N TRP A 21 -8.64 -8.21 13.03
CA TRP A 21 -7.33 -8.63 12.54
C TRP A 21 -7.20 -10.13 12.75
N SER A 22 -7.04 -10.89 11.67
CA SER A 22 -6.99 -12.34 11.74
C SER A 22 -6.20 -12.94 10.57
N ASN A 23 -5.96 -14.24 10.65
CA ASN A 23 -5.69 -15.06 9.48
C ASN A 23 -7.00 -15.47 8.80
N VAL A 24 -6.95 -15.69 7.49
CA VAL A 24 -8.01 -16.36 6.73
C VAL A 24 -7.40 -17.37 5.78
N VAL A 25 -8.18 -18.40 5.42
CA VAL A 25 -7.75 -19.49 4.55
C VAL A 25 -8.55 -19.46 3.26
N ARG A 26 -7.85 -19.44 2.12
CA ARG A 26 -8.41 -19.61 0.78
C ARG A 26 -7.52 -20.59 0.02
N TRP A 27 -8.04 -21.75 -0.36
CA TRP A 27 -7.24 -22.80 -0.98
C TRP A 27 -6.70 -22.36 -2.35
N GLU A 28 -5.42 -22.03 -2.43
CA GLU A 28 -4.77 -21.49 -3.63
C GLU A 28 -3.93 -22.54 -4.35
N LEU A 29 -4.16 -22.71 -5.65
CA LEU A 29 -3.45 -23.71 -6.45
C LEU A 29 -2.03 -23.29 -6.83
N ARG A 30 -1.76 -21.99 -6.93
CA ARG A 30 -0.47 -21.43 -7.35
C ARG A 30 -0.01 -20.33 -6.38
N PRO A 31 0.49 -20.70 -5.19
CA PRO A 31 0.89 -19.73 -4.21
C PRO A 31 2.09 -18.90 -4.67
N ARG A 32 2.06 -17.61 -4.33
CA ARG A 32 3.15 -16.65 -4.45
C ARG A 32 3.26 -15.91 -3.12
N ILE A 33 4.44 -15.96 -2.50
CA ILE A 33 4.69 -15.40 -1.16
C ILE A 33 4.18 -13.96 -1.09
N PHE A 34 3.44 -13.65 -0.02
CA PHE A 34 2.66 -12.43 0.22
C PHE A 34 1.50 -12.17 -0.75
N LEU A 35 1.69 -12.35 -2.06
CA LEU A 35 0.71 -11.95 -3.07
C LEU A 35 -0.54 -12.83 -3.09
N ARG A 36 -0.34 -14.14 -2.90
CA ARG A 36 -1.41 -15.14 -2.94
C ARG A 36 -0.95 -16.40 -2.20
N THR A 37 -1.50 -16.67 -1.03
CA THR A 37 -1.10 -17.82 -0.20
C THR A 37 -2.35 -18.50 0.35
N THR A 38 -2.24 -19.78 0.71
CA THR A 38 -3.38 -20.55 1.22
C THR A 38 -3.92 -19.97 2.52
N GLU A 39 -3.01 -19.54 3.39
CA GLU A 39 -3.31 -18.81 4.61
C GLU A 39 -2.59 -17.46 4.56
N PHE A 40 -3.29 -16.39 4.91
CA PHE A 40 -2.70 -15.06 4.97
C PHE A 40 -3.32 -14.25 6.11
N LEU A 41 -2.53 -13.33 6.65
CA LEU A 41 -3.00 -12.33 7.60
C LEU A 41 -3.68 -11.19 6.85
N TRP A 42 -4.78 -10.72 7.42
CA TRP A 42 -5.49 -9.56 6.91
C TRP A 42 -6.20 -8.80 8.02
N GLN A 43 -6.61 -7.60 7.64
CA GLN A 43 -7.63 -6.85 8.34
C GLN A 43 -8.92 -6.93 7.53
N GLU A 44 -10.04 -7.17 8.20
CA GLU A 44 -11.37 -7.07 7.62
C GLU A 44 -12.29 -6.19 8.47
N GLY A 45 -13.00 -5.31 7.81
CA GLY A 45 -14.00 -4.44 8.40
C GLY A 45 -15.38 -4.76 7.87
N HIS A 46 -16.38 -4.62 8.74
CA HIS A 46 -17.78 -4.86 8.44
C HIS A 46 -18.64 -3.85 9.17
N THR A 47 -19.56 -3.21 8.46
CA THR A 47 -20.39 -2.16 9.03
C THR A 47 -21.87 -2.37 8.74
N CYS A 48 -22.72 -1.79 9.59
CA CYS A 48 -24.15 -1.65 9.35
C CYS A 48 -24.55 -0.19 9.54
N HIS A 49 -25.33 0.34 8.59
CA HIS A 49 -25.78 1.72 8.54
C HIS A 49 -27.29 1.79 8.34
N ALA A 50 -27.89 2.90 8.77
CA ALA A 50 -29.32 3.13 8.58
C ALA A 50 -29.67 3.47 7.13
N THR A 51 -28.76 4.11 6.39
CA THR A 51 -29.01 4.58 5.01
C THR A 51 -27.90 4.19 4.04
N GLU A 52 -28.25 4.10 2.76
CA GLU A 52 -27.29 3.87 1.67
C GLU A 52 -26.22 4.96 1.61
N ALA A 53 -26.64 6.22 1.79
CA ALA A 53 -25.73 7.36 1.71
C ALA A 53 -24.63 7.29 2.80
N ASP A 54 -24.99 6.93 4.03
CA ASP A 54 -24.03 6.77 5.13
C ASP A 54 -23.08 5.58 4.88
N ALA A 55 -23.61 4.45 4.40
CA ALA A 55 -22.78 3.31 4.00
C ALA A 55 -21.81 3.68 2.87
N SER A 56 -22.29 4.33 1.82
CA SER A 56 -21.46 4.75 0.68
C SER A 56 -20.37 5.74 1.10
N ALA A 57 -20.72 6.70 1.96
CA ALA A 57 -19.76 7.66 2.52
C ALA A 57 -18.68 6.94 3.35
N TYR A 58 -19.05 5.96 4.17
CA TYR A 58 -18.10 5.16 4.95
C TYR A 58 -17.19 4.31 4.05
N ALA A 59 -17.73 3.66 3.01
CA ALA A 59 -16.94 2.89 2.07
C ALA A 59 -15.88 3.75 1.35
N ARG A 60 -16.26 4.97 0.94
CA ARG A 60 -15.35 5.95 0.34
C ARG A 60 -14.32 6.48 1.35
N ARG A 61 -14.74 6.72 2.60
CA ARG A 61 -13.83 7.09 3.69
C ARG A 61 -12.72 6.06 3.87
N ILE A 62 -13.07 4.77 3.92
CA ILE A 62 -12.07 3.69 4.02
C ILE A 62 -11.12 3.69 2.82
N LEU A 63 -11.65 3.86 1.60
CA LEU A 63 -10.82 3.90 0.39
C LEU A 63 -9.81 5.06 0.44
N HIS A 64 -10.26 6.26 0.78
CA HIS A 64 -9.46 7.49 0.68
C HIS A 64 -8.61 7.75 1.92
N GLU A 65 -9.23 7.77 3.10
CA GLU A 65 -8.60 8.23 4.35
C GLU A 65 -7.87 7.12 5.10
N VAL A 66 -8.09 5.84 4.74
CA VAL A 66 -7.43 4.70 5.40
C VAL A 66 -6.47 4.01 4.43
N TYR A 67 -6.99 3.43 3.35
CA TYR A 67 -6.17 2.62 2.46
C TYR A 67 -5.26 3.44 1.55
N ALA A 68 -5.81 4.38 0.78
CA ALA A 68 -4.99 5.20 -0.10
C ALA A 68 -4.00 6.05 0.70
N ASP A 69 -4.44 6.67 1.80
CA ASP A 69 -3.55 7.41 2.70
C ASP A 69 -2.40 6.52 3.19
N PHE A 70 -2.66 5.35 3.77
CA PHE A 70 -1.58 4.48 4.24
C PHE A 70 -0.64 4.02 3.12
N MET A 71 -1.18 3.68 1.94
CA MET A 71 -0.38 3.23 0.80
C MET A 71 0.54 4.34 0.28
N GLU A 72 0.04 5.57 0.19
CA GLU A 72 0.82 6.70 -0.33
C GLU A 72 1.74 7.29 0.76
N SER A 73 1.19 7.54 1.95
CA SER A 73 1.87 8.25 3.04
C SER A 73 2.84 7.35 3.82
N VAL A 74 2.57 6.05 3.96
CA VAL A 74 3.45 5.13 4.73
C VAL A 74 4.23 4.22 3.79
N LEU A 75 3.57 3.57 2.83
CA LEU A 75 4.26 2.66 1.90
C LEU A 75 4.99 3.40 0.77
N ALA A 76 4.77 4.70 0.57
CA ALA A 76 5.30 5.46 -0.56
C ALA A 76 4.90 4.84 -1.92
N ILE A 77 3.71 4.23 -2.01
CA ILE A 77 3.20 3.58 -3.24
C ILE A 77 2.03 4.41 -3.79
N PRO A 78 2.16 5.01 -4.98
CA PRO A 78 1.06 5.73 -5.60
C PRO A 78 -0.01 4.75 -6.10
N VAL A 79 -1.25 4.94 -5.67
CA VAL A 79 -2.38 4.11 -6.07
C VAL A 79 -3.37 4.88 -6.94
N LEU A 80 -4.07 4.17 -7.82
CA LEU A 80 -5.31 4.66 -8.41
C LEU A 80 -6.46 4.21 -7.53
N ARG A 81 -7.38 5.13 -7.29
CA ARG A 81 -8.59 4.92 -6.48
C ARG A 81 -9.73 4.85 -7.47
N GLY A 82 -10.36 3.69 -7.60
CA GLY A 82 -11.37 3.51 -8.62
C GLY A 82 -12.43 2.50 -8.25
N ARG A 83 -13.35 2.29 -9.19
CA ARG A 83 -14.45 1.35 -9.10
C ARG A 83 -14.16 0.10 -9.93
N LYS A 84 -14.48 -1.09 -9.43
CA LYS A 84 -14.48 -2.31 -10.24
C LYS A 84 -15.70 -2.35 -11.17
N THR A 85 -15.51 -2.93 -12.34
CA THR A 85 -16.60 -3.32 -13.23
C THR A 85 -17.50 -4.35 -12.55
N ARG A 86 -18.71 -4.54 -13.06
CA ARG A 86 -19.63 -5.59 -12.61
C ARG A 86 -18.99 -6.99 -12.68
N ARG A 87 -18.05 -7.21 -13.61
CA ARG A 87 -17.30 -8.47 -13.77
C ARG A 87 -16.30 -8.69 -12.64
N GLU A 88 -15.58 -7.65 -12.24
CA GLU A 88 -14.46 -7.73 -11.30
C GLU A 88 -14.82 -7.37 -9.84
N ARG A 89 -16.09 -6.99 -9.56
CA ARG A 89 -16.54 -6.66 -8.21
C ARG A 89 -16.69 -7.91 -7.32
N PHE A 90 -16.68 -7.70 -6.01
CA PHE A 90 -16.96 -8.76 -5.05
C PHE A 90 -18.37 -9.35 -5.27
N ALA A 91 -18.46 -10.68 -5.30
CA ALA A 91 -19.73 -11.39 -5.45
C ALA A 91 -20.68 -11.05 -4.28
N GLY A 92 -21.85 -10.51 -4.62
CA GLY A 92 -22.85 -10.07 -3.63
C GLY A 92 -22.72 -8.60 -3.22
N ALA A 93 -21.68 -7.88 -3.64
CA ALA A 93 -21.62 -6.43 -3.48
C ALA A 93 -22.41 -5.69 -4.57
N VAL A 94 -22.98 -4.54 -4.23
CA VAL A 94 -23.52 -3.61 -5.25
C VAL A 94 -22.38 -2.88 -5.96
N ASN A 95 -21.31 -2.58 -5.24
CA ASN A 95 -20.12 -1.93 -5.77
C ASN A 95 -18.85 -2.41 -5.05
N THR A 96 -17.71 -2.36 -5.73
CA THR A 96 -16.38 -2.56 -5.14
C THR A 96 -15.47 -1.43 -5.56
N LEU A 97 -14.98 -0.71 -4.57
CA LEU A 97 -13.92 0.29 -4.68
C LEU A 97 -12.57 -0.40 -4.46
N THR A 98 -11.54 0.10 -5.13
CA THR A 98 -10.22 -0.55 -5.16
C THR A 98 -9.09 0.48 -5.18
N CYS A 99 -7.98 0.14 -4.52
CA CYS A 99 -6.69 0.81 -4.68
C CYS A 99 -5.78 -0.06 -5.57
N GLU A 100 -5.42 0.41 -6.76
CA GLU A 100 -4.57 -0.30 -7.72
C GLU A 100 -3.19 0.35 -7.80
N ALA A 101 -2.12 -0.42 -7.61
CA ALA A 101 -0.73 0.01 -7.73
C ALA A 101 -0.03 -0.65 -8.92
N MET A 102 0.92 0.04 -9.53
CA MET A 102 1.80 -0.51 -10.57
C MET A 102 3.11 -1.00 -9.95
N MET A 103 3.48 -2.26 -10.25
CA MET A 103 4.74 -2.85 -9.83
C MET A 103 5.87 -2.52 -10.81
N ARG A 104 7.14 -2.77 -10.47
CA ARG A 104 8.28 -2.47 -11.36
C ARG A 104 8.26 -3.25 -12.68
N ASP A 105 7.57 -4.39 -12.75
CA ASP A 105 7.37 -5.16 -13.98
C ASP A 105 6.16 -4.72 -14.80
N GLY A 106 5.59 -3.53 -14.51
CA GLY A 106 4.48 -2.93 -15.26
C GLY A 106 3.10 -3.51 -14.91
N LYS A 107 3.05 -4.62 -14.18
CA LYS A 107 1.78 -5.27 -13.81
C LYS A 107 1.07 -4.52 -12.68
N ALA A 108 -0.26 -4.62 -12.71
CA ALA A 108 -1.13 -4.10 -11.67
C ALA A 108 -1.25 -5.05 -10.47
N LEU A 109 -1.34 -4.46 -9.28
CA LEU A 109 -1.66 -5.14 -8.03
C LEU A 109 -2.77 -4.39 -7.30
N GLN A 110 -3.85 -5.11 -6.97
CA GLN A 110 -4.88 -4.60 -6.07
C GLN A 110 -4.35 -4.63 -4.64
N MET A 111 -4.18 -3.45 -4.04
CA MET A 111 -3.57 -3.27 -2.72
C MET A 111 -4.59 -3.34 -1.58
N GLY A 112 -5.85 -3.02 -1.85
CA GLY A 112 -6.96 -3.10 -0.88
C GLY A 112 -8.30 -2.80 -1.55
N THR A 113 -9.38 -3.23 -0.91
CA THR A 113 -10.76 -3.05 -1.43
C THR A 113 -11.72 -2.58 -0.37
N SER A 114 -12.70 -1.77 -0.79
CA SER A 114 -13.81 -1.31 0.03
C SER A 114 -15.12 -1.53 -0.74
N HIS A 115 -16.05 -2.27 -0.15
CA HIS A 115 -17.23 -2.81 -0.81
C HIS A 115 -18.49 -2.16 -0.24
N GLU A 116 -19.35 -1.69 -1.12
CA GLU A 116 -20.73 -1.38 -0.78
C GLU A 116 -21.54 -2.66 -1.00
N LEU A 117 -22.02 -3.27 0.09
CA LEU A 117 -22.75 -4.54 0.04
C LEU A 117 -24.26 -4.32 -0.20
N GLY A 118 -24.72 -3.08 -0.05
CA GLY A 118 -26.13 -2.73 -0.09
C GLY A 118 -26.88 -3.47 1.02
N GLN A 119 -28.05 -4.01 0.68
CA GLN A 119 -28.87 -4.82 1.59
C GLN A 119 -28.81 -6.33 1.28
N ASN A 120 -27.93 -6.78 0.38
CA ASN A 120 -27.93 -8.18 -0.08
C ASN A 120 -27.66 -9.16 1.07
N PHE A 121 -26.63 -8.87 1.87
CA PHE A 121 -26.29 -9.68 3.04
C PHE A 121 -27.29 -9.46 4.19
N ALA A 122 -27.76 -8.23 4.40
CA ALA A 122 -28.77 -7.93 5.41
C ALA A 122 -30.06 -8.75 5.19
N LYS A 123 -30.52 -8.88 3.94
CA LYS A 123 -31.69 -9.70 3.58
C LYS A 123 -31.43 -11.18 3.82
N SER A 124 -30.29 -11.70 3.36
CA SER A 124 -29.92 -13.12 3.53
C SER A 124 -29.77 -13.55 4.99
N PHE A 125 -29.30 -12.66 5.86
CA PHE A 125 -29.07 -12.95 7.28
C PHE A 125 -30.14 -12.38 8.22
N GLY A 126 -31.16 -11.71 7.70
CA GLY A 126 -32.23 -11.11 8.51
C GLY A 126 -31.78 -9.94 9.41
N VAL A 127 -30.82 -9.12 8.96
CA VAL A 127 -30.32 -7.98 9.73
C VAL A 127 -31.24 -6.77 9.51
N GLN A 128 -32.18 -6.57 10.43
CA GLN A 128 -33.16 -5.47 10.40
C GLN A 128 -33.02 -4.58 11.63
N PHE A 129 -33.57 -3.37 11.56
CA PHE A 129 -33.66 -2.44 12.68
C PHE A 129 -34.99 -1.69 12.65
N THR A 130 -35.44 -1.24 13.82
CA THR A 130 -36.58 -0.32 13.93
C THR A 130 -36.10 1.12 13.72
N SER A 131 -36.60 1.80 12.68
CA SER A 131 -36.30 3.20 12.35
C SER A 131 -36.82 4.17 13.42
N ALA A 132 -36.39 5.43 13.36
CA ALA A 132 -36.91 6.47 14.27
C ALA A 132 -38.43 6.69 14.13
N GLU A 133 -39.00 6.35 12.98
CA GLU A 133 -40.44 6.39 12.70
C GLU A 133 -41.16 5.08 13.06
N GLY A 134 -40.47 4.12 13.68
CA GLY A 134 -41.06 2.85 14.10
C GLY A 134 -41.25 1.82 12.97
N ARG A 135 -40.65 2.02 11.79
CA ARG A 135 -40.70 1.04 10.69
C ARG A 135 -39.57 0.03 10.81
N LEU A 136 -39.84 -1.21 10.42
CA LEU A 136 -38.82 -2.25 10.35
C LEU A 136 -38.11 -2.17 8.98
N GLU A 137 -36.81 -1.89 8.97
CA GLU A 137 -36.01 -1.68 7.76
C GLU A 137 -34.75 -2.55 7.78
N TYR A 138 -34.20 -2.88 6.60
CA TYR A 138 -32.93 -3.60 6.49
C TYR A 138 -31.75 -2.62 6.54
N VAL A 139 -30.68 -3.02 7.24
CA VAL A 139 -29.45 -2.21 7.29
C VAL A 139 -28.74 -2.18 5.94
N TRP A 140 -28.02 -1.09 5.70
CA TRP A 140 -27.06 -0.96 4.60
C TRP A 140 -25.68 -1.35 5.08
N GLN A 141 -25.00 -2.25 4.38
CA GLN A 141 -23.73 -2.80 4.84
C GLN A 141 -22.56 -2.41 3.95
N THR A 142 -21.39 -2.26 4.57
CA THR A 142 -20.11 -2.22 3.86
C THR A 142 -19.17 -3.29 4.40
N SER A 143 -18.21 -3.69 3.58
CA SER A 143 -17.08 -4.52 4.01
C SER A 143 -15.81 -4.06 3.32
N TRP A 144 -14.67 -4.17 3.96
CA TRP A 144 -13.39 -3.69 3.43
C TRP A 144 -12.26 -4.55 3.96
N GLY A 145 -11.19 -4.71 3.18
CA GLY A 145 -10.06 -5.53 3.60
C GLY A 145 -8.77 -5.22 2.85
N ALA A 146 -7.66 -5.42 3.57
CA ALA A 146 -6.31 -5.41 3.05
C ALA A 146 -5.49 -6.49 3.76
N SER A 147 -4.53 -7.10 3.04
CA SER A 147 -3.76 -8.23 3.55
C SER A 147 -2.26 -7.99 3.47
N THR A 148 -1.49 -8.98 3.93
CA THR A 148 -0.02 -9.03 3.74
C THR A 148 0.41 -8.97 2.28
N ARG A 149 -0.51 -9.05 1.31
CA ARG A 149 -0.26 -8.68 -0.09
C ARG A 149 0.42 -7.32 -0.24
N MET A 150 0.11 -6.35 0.63
CA MET A 150 0.78 -5.04 0.62
C MET A 150 2.30 -5.14 0.83
N VAL A 151 2.78 -6.15 1.58
CA VAL A 151 4.22 -6.41 1.74
C VAL A 151 4.84 -6.83 0.41
N GLY A 152 4.18 -7.73 -0.32
CA GLY A 152 4.60 -8.10 -1.67
C GLY A 152 4.59 -6.90 -2.63
N GLY A 153 3.57 -6.04 -2.53
CA GLY A 153 3.49 -4.79 -3.29
C GLY A 153 4.67 -3.84 -3.01
N LEU A 154 5.04 -3.66 -1.74
CA LEU A 154 6.19 -2.86 -1.33
C LEU A 154 7.49 -3.40 -1.94
N ILE A 155 7.71 -4.72 -1.83
CA ILE A 155 8.92 -5.36 -2.37
C ILE A 155 9.01 -5.12 -3.89
N MET A 156 7.92 -5.35 -4.61
CA MET A 156 7.89 -5.23 -6.08
C MET A 156 7.81 -3.79 -6.60
N CYS A 157 7.43 -2.82 -5.75
CA CYS A 157 7.41 -1.39 -6.11
C CYS A 157 8.79 -0.74 -5.96
N HIS A 158 9.50 -1.07 -4.88
CA HIS A 158 10.69 -0.33 -4.46
C HIS A 158 12.00 -1.12 -4.59
N GLY A 159 11.96 -2.44 -4.44
CA GLY A 159 13.16 -3.28 -4.46
C GLY A 159 13.98 -3.12 -5.75
N ASP A 160 15.28 -3.30 -5.64
CA ASP A 160 16.25 -3.19 -6.73
C ASP A 160 17.23 -4.38 -6.75
N ASP A 161 18.24 -4.32 -7.63
CA ASP A 161 19.23 -5.40 -7.78
C ASP A 161 20.11 -5.60 -6.52
N ALA A 162 20.16 -4.60 -5.64
CA ALA A 162 20.84 -4.64 -4.34
C ALA A 162 19.91 -5.07 -3.19
N GLY A 163 18.65 -5.46 -3.48
CA GLY A 163 17.72 -6.04 -2.51
C GLY A 163 16.55 -5.13 -2.15
N LEU A 164 16.15 -5.15 -0.88
CA LEU A 164 14.98 -4.40 -0.41
C LEU A 164 15.28 -2.90 -0.36
N ARG A 165 14.25 -2.08 -0.64
CA ARG A 165 14.20 -0.65 -0.36
C ARG A 165 12.94 -0.38 0.46
N ILE A 166 13.08 -0.19 1.77
CA ILE A 166 11.93 -0.03 2.66
C ILE A 166 11.68 1.47 2.90
N PRO A 167 10.45 1.97 2.72
CA PRO A 167 10.09 3.33 3.06
C PRO A 167 10.44 3.67 4.53
N PRO A 168 11.11 4.80 4.79
CA PRO A 168 11.52 5.22 6.13
C PRO A 168 10.42 5.20 7.18
N ARG A 169 9.17 5.53 6.81
CA ARG A 169 8.05 5.52 7.77
C ARG A 169 7.68 4.10 8.23
N LEU A 170 7.87 3.08 7.39
CA LEU A 170 7.56 1.68 7.70
C LEU A 170 8.77 0.89 8.22
N ALA A 171 10.00 1.29 7.88
CA ALA A 171 11.21 0.51 8.16
C ALA A 171 11.35 0.17 9.66
N PRO A 172 11.47 -1.13 10.06
CA PRO A 172 11.65 -1.50 11.46
C PRO A 172 12.90 -0.88 12.09
N VAL A 173 13.97 -0.81 11.31
CA VAL A 173 15.19 -0.05 11.60
C VAL A 173 15.32 1.01 10.52
N GLN A 174 15.26 2.28 10.91
CA GLN A 174 15.44 3.42 10.02
C GLN A 174 16.91 3.73 9.80
N ILE A 175 17.69 3.67 10.89
CA ILE A 175 19.12 3.99 10.89
C ILE A 175 19.90 2.87 11.58
N VAL A 176 20.95 2.37 10.93
CA VAL A 176 21.92 1.48 11.57
C VAL A 176 23.25 2.18 11.74
N VAL A 177 23.73 2.31 12.98
CA VAL A 177 25.05 2.86 13.30
C VAL A 177 26.06 1.72 13.33
N MET A 178 27.10 1.79 12.51
CA MET A 178 28.03 0.69 12.27
C MET A 178 29.45 1.11 12.60
N VAL A 179 30.10 0.35 13.47
CA VAL A 179 31.54 0.51 13.74
C VAL A 179 32.31 -0.04 12.55
N VAL A 180 33.12 0.78 11.88
CA VAL A 180 33.91 0.38 10.70
C VAL A 180 35.10 -0.47 11.12
N LYS A 181 35.81 -0.03 12.16
CA LYS A 181 36.97 -0.68 12.75
C LYS A 181 37.03 -0.32 14.23
N ASP A 182 37.53 -1.24 15.04
CA ASP A 182 37.79 -0.97 16.46
C ASP A 182 38.83 0.14 16.65
N GLY A 183 38.70 0.87 17.75
CA GLY A 183 39.60 1.96 18.13
C GLY A 183 39.12 2.71 19.36
N PRO A 184 39.99 3.52 19.99
CA PRO A 184 39.65 4.24 21.22
C PRO A 184 38.42 5.13 21.05
N GLY A 185 37.37 4.90 21.85
CA GLY A 185 36.16 5.73 21.88
C GLY A 185 35.17 5.49 20.74
N VAL A 186 35.45 4.60 19.78
CA VAL A 186 34.59 4.40 18.59
C VAL A 186 33.27 3.74 18.96
N THR A 187 33.31 2.69 19.77
CA THR A 187 32.11 1.95 20.18
C THR A 187 31.25 2.80 21.10
N GLU A 188 31.87 3.57 22.00
CA GLU A 188 31.20 4.52 22.88
C GLU A 188 30.52 5.64 22.09
N ALA A 189 31.22 6.21 21.10
CA ALA A 189 30.65 7.21 20.20
C ALA A 189 29.46 6.65 19.40
N ALA A 190 29.59 5.43 18.85
CA ALA A 190 28.51 4.77 18.13
C ALA A 190 27.28 4.51 19.03
N ALA A 191 27.49 4.07 20.27
CA ALA A 191 26.42 3.88 21.24
C ALA A 191 25.74 5.21 21.63
N GLN A 192 26.53 6.27 21.83
CA GLN A 192 26.01 7.61 22.10
C GLN A 192 25.15 8.12 20.94
N LEU A 193 25.61 7.96 19.69
CA LEU A 193 24.84 8.35 18.51
C LEU A 193 23.49 7.61 18.43
N VAL A 194 23.46 6.31 18.73
CA VAL A 194 22.19 5.56 18.78
C VAL A 194 21.28 6.11 19.88
N SER A 195 21.82 6.44 21.05
CA SER A 195 21.06 7.08 22.13
C SER A 195 20.45 8.42 21.68
N ASP A 196 21.24 9.28 21.03
CA ASP A 196 20.81 10.60 20.57
C ASP A 196 19.73 10.51 19.48
N LEU A 197 19.93 9.60 18.51
CA LEU A 197 18.95 9.35 17.44
C LEU A 197 17.64 8.76 17.99
N THR A 198 17.74 7.83 18.95
CA THR A 198 16.55 7.24 19.60
C THR A 198 15.81 8.28 20.44
N ALA A 199 16.52 9.16 21.14
CA ALA A 199 15.94 10.29 21.88
C ALA A 199 15.21 11.28 20.96
N ALA A 200 15.61 11.37 19.69
CA ALA A 200 14.91 12.12 18.64
C ALA A 200 13.69 11.38 18.04
N GLY A 201 13.34 10.19 18.55
CA GLY A 201 12.18 9.41 18.10
C GLY A 201 12.45 8.51 16.88
N LEU A 202 13.71 8.35 16.47
CA LEU A 202 14.09 7.51 15.34
C LEU A 202 14.30 6.06 15.78
N ARG A 203 13.96 5.12 14.89
CA ARG A 203 14.17 3.68 15.13
C ARG A 203 15.58 3.29 14.71
N CYS A 204 16.47 3.14 15.67
CA CYS A 204 17.90 2.93 15.43
C CYS A 204 18.41 1.60 15.98
N ASP A 205 19.42 1.05 15.31
CA ASP A 205 20.14 -0.16 15.72
C ASP A 205 21.66 0.09 15.66
N ILE A 206 22.43 -0.68 16.43
CA ILE A 206 23.90 -0.64 16.43
C ILE A 206 24.49 -1.95 15.90
N ASP A 207 25.48 -1.84 15.02
CA ASP A 207 26.31 -2.95 14.58
C ASP A 207 27.77 -2.70 14.98
N ALA A 208 28.08 -3.04 16.24
CA ALA A 208 29.42 -2.90 16.83
C ALA A 208 30.36 -4.08 16.55
N ARG A 209 29.93 -5.06 15.74
CA ARG A 209 30.72 -6.26 15.44
C ARG A 209 31.97 -5.90 14.65
N THR A 210 33.14 -6.35 15.07
CA THR A 210 34.42 -6.13 14.38
C THR A 210 35.10 -7.43 13.95
N ASP A 211 34.56 -8.58 14.37
CA ASP A 211 34.95 -9.93 13.96
C ASP A 211 34.55 -10.25 12.51
N THR A 212 33.48 -9.63 12.02
CA THR A 212 33.01 -9.74 10.63
C THR A 212 33.45 -8.52 9.80
N PRO A 213 34.02 -8.72 8.59
CA PRO A 213 34.43 -7.62 7.72
C PRO A 213 33.33 -6.59 7.50
N PHE A 214 33.65 -5.31 7.65
CA PHE A 214 32.71 -4.19 7.53
C PHE A 214 31.87 -4.26 6.25
N GLY A 215 32.52 -4.48 5.09
CA GLY A 215 31.83 -4.55 3.80
C GLY A 215 30.72 -5.62 3.76
N ARG A 216 30.94 -6.79 4.38
CA ARG A 216 29.93 -7.85 4.46
C ARG A 216 28.73 -7.43 5.31
N ARG A 217 28.98 -6.75 6.42
CA ARG A 217 27.91 -6.23 7.28
C ARG A 217 27.15 -5.10 6.59
N ALA A 218 27.84 -4.20 5.89
CA ALA A 218 27.22 -3.12 5.13
C ALA A 218 26.27 -3.65 4.05
N ILE A 219 26.71 -4.66 3.28
CA ILE A 219 25.88 -5.36 2.28
C ILE A 219 24.67 -6.03 2.94
N ASP A 220 24.85 -6.68 4.10
CA ASP A 220 23.73 -7.31 4.82
C ASP A 220 22.63 -6.30 5.20
N ARG A 221 23.00 -5.09 5.61
CA ARG A 221 22.03 -4.01 5.92
C ARG A 221 21.41 -3.41 4.66
N GLU A 222 22.17 -3.33 3.57
CA GLU A 222 21.68 -2.89 2.26
C GLU A 222 20.65 -3.86 1.66
N LEU A 223 20.92 -5.17 1.70
CA LEU A 223 20.00 -6.22 1.26
C LEU A 223 18.67 -6.19 2.02
N LYS A 224 18.73 -5.92 3.33
CA LYS A 224 17.56 -5.75 4.20
C LYS A 224 16.82 -4.41 4.01
N GLY A 225 17.39 -3.48 3.24
CA GLY A 225 16.77 -2.21 2.91
C GLY A 225 16.69 -1.21 4.05
N VAL A 226 17.65 -1.24 5.00
CA VAL A 226 17.74 -0.21 6.04
C VAL A 226 17.96 1.15 5.37
N PRO A 227 17.08 2.16 5.56
CA PRO A 227 17.13 3.42 4.82
C PRO A 227 18.43 4.17 4.94
N VAL A 228 18.99 4.28 6.15
CA VAL A 228 20.22 5.03 6.41
C VAL A 228 21.20 4.16 7.20
N ARG A 229 22.47 4.19 6.79
CA ARG A 229 23.60 3.66 7.55
C ARG A 229 24.51 4.80 7.96
N VAL A 230 24.90 4.80 9.23
CA VAL A 230 25.93 5.69 9.76
C VAL A 230 27.17 4.86 10.02
N GLU A 231 28.29 5.22 9.41
CA GLU A 231 29.56 4.52 9.53
C GLU A 231 30.48 5.34 10.44
N VAL A 232 30.95 4.73 11.54
CA VAL A 232 31.82 5.36 12.54
C VAL A 232 33.13 4.60 12.60
N GLY A 233 34.23 5.29 12.28
CA GLY A 233 35.59 4.74 12.36
C GLY A 233 36.52 5.67 13.14
N PRO A 234 37.74 5.20 13.50
CA PRO A 234 38.69 6.01 14.26
C PRO A 234 39.08 7.32 13.56
N ARG A 235 39.15 7.29 12.22
CA ARG A 235 39.50 8.47 11.42
C ARG A 235 38.39 9.50 11.44
N GLU A 236 37.17 9.09 11.13
CA GLU A 236 36.01 9.96 11.10
C GLU A 236 35.78 10.59 12.47
N LEU A 237 35.93 9.80 13.55
CA LEU A 237 35.80 10.27 14.91
C LEU A 237 36.87 11.31 15.28
N ALA A 238 38.13 11.11 14.87
CA ALA A 238 39.20 12.08 15.09
C ALA A 238 38.95 13.41 14.36
N GLU A 239 38.24 13.36 13.23
CA GLU A 239 37.82 14.54 12.47
C GLU A 239 36.49 15.15 12.97
N GLY A 240 35.86 14.56 14.00
CA GLY A 240 34.57 15.02 14.54
C GLY A 240 33.36 14.69 13.67
N ASN A 241 33.48 13.70 12.79
CA ASN A 241 32.50 13.34 11.77
C ASN A 241 32.05 11.87 11.88
N ALA A 242 30.96 11.55 11.18
CA ALA A 242 30.58 10.19 10.80
C ALA A 242 30.20 10.18 9.31
N THR A 243 30.23 9.02 8.67
CA THR A 243 29.77 8.91 7.28
C THR A 243 28.30 8.48 7.24
N LEU A 244 27.45 9.28 6.62
CA LEU A 244 26.05 8.94 6.38
C LEU A 244 25.91 8.37 4.97
N VAL A 245 25.29 7.19 4.85
CA VAL A 245 25.01 6.51 3.58
C VAL A 245 23.52 6.21 3.50
N ARG A 246 22.87 6.64 2.41
CA ARG A 246 21.45 6.33 2.16
C ARG A 246 21.32 5.07 1.31
N ARG A 247 20.20 4.37 1.47
CA ARG A 247 19.84 3.19 0.66
C ARG A 247 19.43 3.58 -0.77
N ILE A 248 19.00 4.83 -0.96
CA ILE A 248 18.85 5.41 -2.29
C ILE A 248 20.26 5.54 -2.92
N PRO A 249 20.49 4.99 -4.13
CA PRO A 249 21.80 4.95 -4.74
C PRO A 249 22.47 6.33 -4.89
N GLY A 250 23.79 6.35 -4.71
CA GLY A 250 24.63 7.52 -5.03
C GLY A 250 24.72 8.60 -3.94
N ILE A 251 24.08 8.43 -2.78
CA ILE A 251 24.08 9.45 -1.72
C ILE A 251 24.87 8.96 -0.50
N ARG A 252 26.11 9.47 -0.37
CA ARG A 252 27.03 9.22 0.74
C ARG A 252 27.84 10.49 1.04
N GLY A 253 28.03 10.82 2.32
CA GLY A 253 28.83 11.97 2.71
C GLY A 253 29.27 11.97 4.16
N ALA A 254 30.33 12.72 4.46
CA ALA A 254 30.75 12.99 5.83
C ALA A 254 29.82 14.04 6.47
N VAL A 255 29.40 13.79 7.71
CA VAL A 255 28.51 14.66 8.48
C VAL A 255 29.12 14.86 9.86
N ALA A 256 29.16 16.11 10.32
CA ALA A 256 29.61 16.42 11.68
C ALA A 256 28.72 15.72 12.70
N LEU A 257 29.32 15.16 13.76
CA LEU A 257 28.57 14.41 14.79
C LEU A 257 27.45 15.25 15.41
N THR A 258 27.68 16.56 15.59
CA THR A 258 26.71 17.52 16.12
C THR A 258 25.51 17.77 15.21
N ALA A 259 25.65 17.51 13.90
CA ALA A 259 24.59 17.69 12.90
C ALA A 259 23.96 16.36 12.45
N LEU A 260 24.43 15.22 12.99
CA LEU A 260 24.04 13.90 12.49
C LEU A 260 22.54 13.63 12.68
N VAL A 261 21.98 13.96 13.84
CA VAL A 261 20.55 13.72 14.14
C VAL A 261 19.67 14.50 13.16
N SER A 262 19.96 15.78 12.92
CA SER A 262 19.21 16.59 11.96
C SER A 262 19.38 16.08 10.53
N ALA A 263 20.61 15.74 10.12
CA ALA A 263 20.88 15.25 8.77
C ALA A 263 20.22 13.90 8.50
N ALA A 264 20.22 12.99 9.48
CA ALA A 264 19.57 11.69 9.34
C ALA A 264 18.04 11.84 9.30
N THR A 265 17.45 12.71 10.13
CA THR A 265 16.01 13.01 10.09
C THR A 265 15.59 13.57 8.74
N GLN A 266 16.36 14.53 8.20
CA GLN A 266 16.12 15.10 6.88
C GLN A 266 16.24 14.02 5.79
N ALA A 267 17.30 13.21 5.82
CA ALA A 267 17.52 12.14 4.85
C ALA A 267 16.35 11.14 4.82
N LEU A 268 15.80 10.76 5.98
CA LEU A 268 14.63 9.88 6.05
C LEU A 268 13.36 10.52 5.45
N GLY A 269 13.16 11.82 5.63
CA GLY A 269 12.05 12.55 5.00
C GLY A 269 12.20 12.57 3.48
N GLU A 270 13.36 12.99 2.99
CA GLU A 270 13.68 13.03 1.57
C GLU A 270 13.64 11.64 0.92
N ASP A 271 14.08 10.58 1.61
CA ASP A 271 14.02 9.20 1.11
C ASP A 271 12.57 8.73 0.93
N GLN A 272 11.67 9.09 1.85
CA GLN A 272 10.25 8.77 1.73
C GLN A 272 9.64 9.44 0.49
N ASP A 273 9.92 10.73 0.30
CA ASP A 273 9.39 11.51 -0.82
C ASP A 273 9.98 11.04 -2.16
N ALA A 274 11.27 10.72 -2.19
CA ALA A 274 11.95 10.21 -3.37
C ALA A 274 11.39 8.85 -3.81
N LEU A 275 11.13 7.92 -2.88
CA LEU A 275 10.51 6.63 -3.19
C LEU A 275 9.12 6.80 -3.81
N TYR A 276 8.31 7.71 -3.26
CA TYR A 276 6.99 8.00 -3.80
C TYR A 276 7.08 8.61 -5.21
N ALA A 277 7.92 9.64 -5.38
CA ALA A 277 8.09 10.32 -6.66
C ALA A 277 8.63 9.40 -7.76
N GLU A 278 9.60 8.53 -7.43
CA GLU A 278 10.13 7.52 -8.34
C GLU A 278 9.03 6.55 -8.81
N ALA A 279 8.22 6.05 -7.86
CA ALA A 279 7.12 5.14 -8.17
C ALA A 279 6.01 5.83 -8.99
N LEU A 280 5.73 7.10 -8.73
CA LEU A 280 4.71 7.87 -9.45
C LEU A 280 5.16 8.13 -10.88
N THR A 281 6.39 8.62 -11.06
CA THR A 281 7.00 8.86 -12.37
C THR A 281 6.98 7.60 -13.22
N ARG A 282 7.30 6.44 -12.61
CA ARG A 282 7.23 5.13 -13.30
C ARG A 282 5.81 4.80 -13.74
N ARG A 283 4.82 4.94 -12.85
CA ARG A 283 3.42 4.63 -13.17
C ARG A 283 2.92 5.51 -14.31
N GLU A 284 3.17 6.81 -14.24
CA GLU A 284 2.75 7.78 -15.26
C GLU A 284 3.45 7.53 -16.59
N GLY A 285 4.78 7.35 -16.58
CA GLY A 285 5.56 7.06 -17.78
C GLY A 285 5.25 5.71 -18.43
N ALA A 286 4.68 4.77 -17.68
CA ALA A 286 4.24 3.46 -18.17
C ALA A 286 2.71 3.35 -18.33
N THR A 287 1.98 4.47 -18.36
CA THR A 287 0.54 4.49 -18.64
C THR A 287 0.27 5.23 -19.94
N ALA A 288 -0.37 4.58 -20.90
CA ALA A 288 -0.71 5.19 -22.20
C ALA A 288 -2.22 5.45 -22.33
N ASP A 289 -2.60 6.62 -22.85
CA ASP A 289 -3.96 6.87 -23.34
C ASP A 289 -4.13 6.24 -24.72
N VAL A 290 -5.19 5.45 -24.91
CA VAL A 290 -5.43 4.68 -26.12
C VAL A 290 -6.89 4.83 -26.58
N GLN A 291 -7.13 4.65 -27.87
CA GLN A 291 -8.45 4.79 -28.49
C GLN A 291 -9.02 3.45 -28.94
N THR A 292 -8.19 2.40 -29.04
CA THR A 292 -8.63 1.09 -29.52
C THR A 292 -8.18 -0.06 -28.62
N ILE A 293 -8.88 -1.19 -28.70
CA ILE A 293 -8.52 -2.43 -28.00
C ILE A 293 -7.12 -2.93 -28.45
N ALA A 294 -6.77 -2.76 -29.73
CA ALA A 294 -5.47 -3.15 -30.25
C ALA A 294 -4.32 -2.34 -29.62
N GLU A 295 -4.48 -1.03 -29.50
CA GLU A 295 -3.53 -0.15 -28.81
C GLU A 295 -3.44 -0.49 -27.32
N ALA A 296 -4.58 -0.79 -26.68
CA ALA A 296 -4.62 -1.22 -25.28
C ALA A 296 -3.80 -2.49 -25.04
N LEU A 297 -3.88 -3.48 -25.94
CA LEU A 297 -3.10 -4.70 -25.87
C LEU A 297 -1.59 -4.45 -26.00
N GLN A 298 -1.19 -3.51 -26.86
CA GLN A 298 0.21 -3.14 -27.01
C GLN A 298 0.73 -2.42 -25.75
N ALA A 299 -0.01 -1.43 -25.24
CA ALA A 299 0.38 -0.67 -24.05
C ALA A 299 0.45 -1.55 -22.79
N THR A 300 -0.49 -2.48 -22.62
CA THR A 300 -0.53 -3.39 -21.46
C THR A 300 0.52 -4.50 -21.47
N ALA A 301 1.36 -4.58 -22.52
CA ALA A 301 2.48 -5.51 -22.57
C ALA A 301 3.58 -5.16 -21.55
N THR A 302 3.82 -3.87 -21.31
CA THR A 302 4.89 -3.36 -20.43
C THR A 302 4.40 -2.37 -19.37
N GLY A 303 3.11 -1.99 -19.39
CA GLY A 303 2.54 -1.02 -18.47
C GLY A 303 1.02 -1.09 -18.44
N TRP A 304 0.38 0.08 -18.33
CA TRP A 304 -1.08 0.24 -18.28
C TRP A 304 -1.61 1.00 -19.49
N ALA A 305 -2.91 0.83 -19.76
CA ALA A 305 -3.62 1.61 -20.76
C ALA A 305 -4.85 2.29 -20.14
N ARG A 306 -5.17 3.49 -20.60
CA ARG A 306 -6.41 4.20 -20.29
C ARG A 306 -7.24 4.31 -21.56
N ILE A 307 -8.46 3.79 -21.53
CA ILE A 307 -9.38 3.80 -22.66
C ILE A 307 -10.75 4.28 -22.20
N ASP A 308 -11.49 4.97 -23.06
CA ASP A 308 -12.87 5.32 -22.80
C ASP A 308 -13.71 4.04 -22.59
N TRP A 309 -14.44 3.97 -21.48
CA TRP A 309 -15.30 2.84 -21.17
C TRP A 309 -16.43 2.66 -22.18
N ALA A 310 -16.93 3.75 -22.78
CA ALA A 310 -17.93 3.67 -23.83
C ALA A 310 -17.39 3.00 -25.11
N VAL A 311 -16.08 3.08 -25.34
CA VAL A 311 -15.39 2.40 -26.45
C VAL A 311 -15.09 0.93 -26.11
N LEU A 312 -14.61 0.68 -24.89
CA LEU A 312 -14.25 -0.68 -24.47
C LEU A 312 -15.49 -1.55 -24.19
N GLY A 313 -16.37 -1.06 -23.32
CA GLY A 313 -17.56 -1.75 -22.85
C GLY A 313 -17.29 -3.13 -22.22
N ALA A 314 -18.37 -3.82 -21.86
CA ALA A 314 -18.31 -5.16 -21.29
C ALA A 314 -17.80 -6.21 -22.31
N GLU A 315 -18.09 -6.03 -23.59
CA GLU A 315 -17.63 -6.94 -24.66
C GLU A 315 -16.11 -6.83 -24.85
N GLY A 316 -15.55 -5.61 -24.88
CA GLY A 316 -14.11 -5.41 -24.96
C GLY A 316 -13.38 -5.86 -23.69
N GLU A 317 -13.98 -5.66 -22.51
CA GLU A 317 -13.46 -6.25 -21.26
C GLU A 317 -13.36 -7.78 -21.36
N ALA A 318 -14.39 -8.45 -21.89
CA ALA A 318 -14.38 -9.89 -22.07
C ALA A 318 -13.30 -10.34 -23.08
N ALA A 319 -13.15 -9.63 -24.20
CA ALA A 319 -12.13 -9.93 -25.22
C ALA A 319 -10.70 -9.75 -24.69
N LEU A 320 -10.44 -8.71 -23.89
CA LEU A 320 -9.14 -8.48 -23.26
C LEU A 320 -8.81 -9.56 -22.22
N ALA A 321 -9.82 -10.08 -21.51
CA ALA A 321 -9.63 -11.12 -20.51
C ALA A 321 -9.06 -12.42 -21.12
N GLU A 322 -9.41 -12.74 -22.37
CA GLU A 322 -8.83 -13.88 -23.12
C GLU A 322 -7.32 -13.73 -23.36
N GLN A 323 -6.81 -12.50 -23.32
CA GLN A 323 -5.39 -12.16 -23.48
C GLN A 323 -4.69 -11.84 -22.15
N ALA A 324 -5.29 -12.23 -21.03
CA ALA A 324 -4.79 -11.98 -19.67
C ALA A 324 -4.63 -10.48 -19.31
N VAL A 325 -5.40 -9.62 -19.96
CA VAL A 325 -5.52 -8.20 -19.63
C VAL A 325 -6.87 -7.99 -18.95
N SER A 326 -6.90 -7.23 -17.86
CA SER A 326 -8.11 -6.98 -17.07
C SER A 326 -8.35 -5.49 -16.90
N VAL A 327 -9.62 -5.10 -16.74
CA VAL A 327 -9.97 -3.77 -16.24
C VAL A 327 -9.61 -3.72 -14.75
N ARG A 328 -8.61 -2.89 -14.43
CA ARG A 328 -8.14 -2.71 -13.06
C ARG A 328 -9.11 -1.87 -12.26
N CYS A 329 -9.55 -0.75 -12.83
CA CYS A 329 -10.62 0.06 -12.27
C CYS A 329 -11.18 1.02 -13.33
N LEU A 330 -12.37 1.52 -13.06
CA LEU A 330 -13.01 2.64 -13.73
C LEU A 330 -12.75 3.91 -12.92
N LEU A 331 -12.43 4.98 -13.64
CA LEU A 331 -12.27 6.33 -13.14
C LEU A 331 -13.31 7.24 -13.79
N SER A 332 -13.71 8.28 -13.07
CA SER A 332 -14.51 9.38 -13.61
C SER A 332 -13.66 10.21 -14.57
N ALA A 333 -14.28 11.06 -15.39
CA ALA A 333 -13.57 11.91 -16.36
C ALA A 333 -12.52 12.84 -15.70
N ASP A 334 -12.72 13.21 -14.43
CA ASP A 334 -11.80 14.02 -13.62
C ASP A 334 -10.74 13.18 -12.87
N GLY A 335 -10.70 11.86 -13.09
CA GLY A 335 -9.82 10.93 -12.38
C GLY A 335 -10.35 10.45 -11.02
N GLY A 336 -11.55 10.86 -10.62
CA GLY A 336 -12.20 10.47 -9.37
C GLY A 336 -12.85 9.08 -9.39
N VAL A 337 -13.42 8.69 -8.26
CA VAL A 337 -14.13 7.41 -8.10
C VAL A 337 -15.59 7.54 -8.56
N PRO A 338 -15.99 6.87 -9.64
CA PRO A 338 -17.32 7.06 -10.23
C PRO A 338 -18.45 6.54 -9.33
N LYS A 339 -19.65 7.07 -9.53
CA LYS A 339 -20.87 6.69 -8.78
C LYS A 339 -21.52 5.43 -9.32
N SER A 340 -21.40 5.17 -10.62
CA SER A 340 -21.93 3.99 -11.31
C SER A 340 -21.07 3.62 -12.51
N GLU A 341 -21.26 2.40 -13.04
CA GLU A 341 -20.65 1.97 -14.30
C GLU A 341 -21.34 2.59 -15.52
N ASP A 342 -22.55 3.13 -15.33
CA ASP A 342 -23.36 3.79 -16.37
C ASP A 342 -23.13 5.32 -16.41
N GLU A 343 -22.17 5.83 -15.63
CA GLU A 343 -21.79 7.24 -15.66
C GLU A 343 -21.12 7.58 -17.01
N PRO A 344 -21.38 8.74 -17.64
CA PRO A 344 -20.75 9.09 -18.90
C PRO A 344 -19.28 9.50 -18.71
N GLY A 345 -18.45 9.26 -19.73
CA GLY A 345 -17.05 9.69 -19.75
C GLY A 345 -16.13 8.93 -18.80
N LEU A 346 -16.51 7.69 -18.44
CA LEU A 346 -15.64 6.83 -17.63
C LEU A 346 -14.40 6.41 -18.40
N VAL A 347 -13.28 6.38 -17.69
CA VAL A 347 -12.02 5.87 -18.20
C VAL A 347 -11.72 4.53 -17.55
N ALA A 348 -11.59 3.49 -18.37
CA ALA A 348 -11.13 2.19 -17.92
C ALA A 348 -9.60 2.14 -17.91
N VAL A 349 -9.04 1.81 -16.75
CA VAL A 349 -7.61 1.54 -16.59
C VAL A 349 -7.37 0.05 -16.74
N LEU A 350 -6.52 -0.32 -17.70
CA LEU A 350 -6.24 -1.69 -18.09
C LEU A 350 -4.82 -2.08 -17.70
N GLY A 351 -4.63 -3.36 -17.38
CA GLY A 351 -3.30 -3.91 -17.15
C GLY A 351 -3.31 -5.41 -16.99
N ARG A 352 -2.15 -6.02 -17.23
CA ARG A 352 -1.86 -7.37 -16.76
C ARG A 352 -1.68 -7.33 -15.25
N SER A 353 -2.16 -8.33 -14.52
CA SER A 353 -2.19 -8.29 -13.06
C SER A 353 -1.70 -9.56 -12.38
N TYR A 354 -1.42 -9.43 -11.08
CA TYR A 354 -1.02 -10.53 -10.18
C TYR A 354 -2.20 -11.32 -9.59
#